data_AF-X1TDB6-F1
#
_entry.id   AF-X1TDB6-F1
#
_cell.length_a   1.000
_cell.length_b   1.000
_cell.length_c   1.000
_cell.angle_alpha   90.00
_cell.angle_beta   90.00
_cell.angle_gamma   90.00
#
_symmetry.space_group_name_H-M   'P 1'
#
loop_
_entity.id
_entity.type
_entity.pdbx_description
1 polymer ?
#
loop_
_entity_poly.entity_id
_entity_poly.type
_entity_poly.pdbx_seq_one_letter_code
_entity_poly.pdbx_strand_id
1 'polypeptide(L)'
;VDSNLKGRNDFITEKTILIMSGDAKDEDKGAIDFDNSDGKITLQGTGFSAQIKAGTIYRVLNISTVEIDVANMDAKIGTKTDAAGTTTLFAWLARLFAVGGQGLVYYGKVTTYTDTTHFKVSGLTGFGDSFFKNYRVYVVRDAAGLGAAPQGEMQPISAYASSDGDFTHTDFTVALDVNDEILILHQRIAEIADLLADIKGATGIFHEQADTAVNITAIAASETDVLNLAVANTRYIVRS
;
A
#
# COMPACT_ATOMS: atom_id res chain seq x y z
N VAL A 1 -32.07 48.08 39.99
CA VAL A 1 -31.15 47.11 39.33
C VAL A 1 -31.28 45.79 40.08
N ASP A 2 -31.67 44.71 39.39
CA ASP A 2 -31.92 43.39 39.99
C ASP A 2 -30.65 42.84 40.67
N SER A 3 -30.74 42.46 41.95
CA SER A 3 -29.63 41.91 42.73
C SER A 3 -29.11 40.58 42.19
N ASN A 4 -29.95 39.85 41.46
CA ASN A 4 -29.58 38.59 40.81
C ASN A 4 -28.64 38.81 39.60
N LEU A 5 -28.40 40.05 39.18
CA LEU A 5 -27.47 40.37 38.09
C LEU A 5 -26.07 40.74 38.60
N LYS A 6 -25.88 41.01 39.90
CA LYS A 6 -24.53 41.23 40.46
C LYS A 6 -23.70 39.95 40.37
N GLY A 7 -22.55 40.01 39.70
CA GLY A 7 -21.65 38.87 39.48
C GLY A 7 -22.05 37.92 38.33
N ARG A 8 -23.21 38.15 37.67
CA ARG A 8 -23.63 37.41 36.46
C ARG A 8 -23.70 38.28 35.20
N ASN A 9 -23.45 39.59 35.34
CA ASN A 9 -23.52 40.57 34.26
C ASN A 9 -22.22 40.63 33.44
N ASP A 10 -21.60 39.49 33.20
CA ASP A 10 -20.48 39.42 32.28
C ASP A 10 -21.04 39.33 30.85
N PHE A 11 -21.39 40.49 30.28
CA PHE A 11 -21.83 40.61 28.90
C PHE A 11 -20.67 40.56 27.90
N ILE A 12 -19.46 40.21 28.36
CA ILE A 12 -18.22 40.35 27.60
C ILE A 12 -17.56 38.98 27.37
N THR A 13 -17.46 38.14 28.39
CA THR A 13 -16.85 36.81 28.27
C THR A 13 -17.58 35.95 27.24
N GLU A 14 -16.80 35.20 26.46
CA GLU A 14 -17.26 34.42 25.29
C GLU A 14 -17.96 35.25 24.20
N LYS A 15 -17.79 36.58 24.23
CA LYS A 15 -18.19 37.48 23.15
C LYS A 15 -16.97 37.92 22.37
N THR A 16 -17.26 38.60 21.27
CA THR A 16 -16.25 39.16 20.37
C THR A 16 -16.20 40.66 20.54
N ILE A 17 -14.99 41.20 20.62
CA ILE A 17 -14.71 42.63 20.58
C ILE A 17 -14.33 43.01 19.15
N LEU A 18 -15.11 43.88 18.50
CA LEU A 18 -14.81 44.43 17.17
C LEU A 18 -14.40 45.90 17.29
N ILE A 19 -13.23 46.23 16.75
CA ILE A 19 -12.68 47.58 16.71
C ILE A 19 -13.05 48.23 15.37
N MET A 20 -13.71 49.40 15.42
CA MET A 20 -14.22 50.05 14.20
C MET A 20 -13.41 51.28 13.77
N SER A 21 -12.34 51.61 14.47
CA SER A 21 -11.53 52.82 14.20
C SER A 21 -10.11 52.71 14.77
N GLY A 22 -9.22 53.57 14.30
CA GLY A 22 -7.82 53.60 14.73
C GLY A 22 -6.93 52.59 14.01
N ASP A 23 -5.76 52.32 14.58
CA ASP A 23 -4.71 51.52 13.94
C ASP A 23 -5.07 50.02 13.91
N ALA A 24 -5.93 49.56 14.82
CA ALA A 24 -6.49 48.19 14.86
C ALA A 24 -7.90 48.10 14.25
N LYS A 25 -8.26 49.02 13.34
CA LYS A 25 -9.58 49.04 12.71
C LYS A 25 -9.84 47.75 11.94
N ASP A 26 -11.08 47.28 12.01
CA ASP A 26 -11.59 46.06 11.36
C ASP A 26 -11.04 44.76 11.95
N GLU A 27 -10.31 44.82 13.07
CA GLU A 27 -9.92 43.63 13.83
C GLU A 27 -10.98 43.22 14.85
N ASP A 28 -11.12 41.90 15.01
CA ASP A 28 -11.92 41.28 16.05
C ASP A 28 -11.09 40.32 16.92
N LYS A 29 -11.47 40.20 18.19
CA LYS A 29 -10.90 39.23 19.14
C LYS A 29 -11.96 38.72 20.09
N GLY A 30 -11.92 37.42 20.37
CA GLY A 30 -12.71 36.83 21.45
C GLY A 30 -12.25 37.34 22.82
N ALA A 31 -13.18 37.54 23.74
CA ALA A 31 -12.90 37.87 25.13
C ALA A 31 -12.93 36.60 26.00
N ILE A 32 -11.83 36.37 26.73
CA ILE A 32 -11.64 35.25 27.67
C ILE A 32 -12.28 35.56 29.02
N ASP A 33 -12.14 36.80 29.49
CA ASP A 33 -12.54 37.19 30.84
C ASP A 33 -12.82 38.69 30.92
N PHE A 34 -13.65 39.10 31.87
CA PHE A 34 -13.93 40.50 32.21
C PHE A 34 -13.75 40.76 33.71
N ASP A 35 -12.74 41.57 34.03
CA ASP A 35 -12.50 42.02 35.40
C ASP A 35 -13.51 43.10 35.79
N ASN A 36 -14.47 42.74 36.63
CA ASN A 36 -15.51 43.64 37.12
C ASN A 36 -14.98 44.72 38.08
N SER A 37 -13.74 44.62 38.57
CA SER A 37 -13.15 45.57 39.51
C SER A 37 -12.57 46.81 38.82
N ASP A 38 -12.00 46.64 37.63
CA ASP A 38 -11.34 47.72 36.88
C ASP A 38 -11.72 47.80 35.40
N GLY A 39 -12.64 46.93 34.94
CA GLY A 39 -13.20 46.94 33.59
C GLY A 39 -12.27 46.38 32.52
N LYS A 40 -11.22 45.64 32.89
CA LYS A 40 -10.31 45.02 31.92
C LYS A 40 -10.95 43.84 31.21
N ILE A 41 -10.71 43.75 29.91
CA ILE A 41 -11.09 42.63 29.06
C ILE A 41 -9.82 41.86 28.73
N THR A 42 -9.78 40.57 29.06
CA THR A 42 -8.71 39.67 28.62
C THR A 42 -9.07 39.12 27.24
N LEU A 43 -8.22 39.32 26.24
CA LEU A 43 -8.46 38.90 24.86
C LEU A 43 -7.85 37.52 24.57
N GLN A 44 -8.43 36.81 23.60
CA GLN A 44 -7.86 35.59 23.04
C GLN A 44 -6.61 35.88 22.19
N GLY A 45 -5.65 34.96 22.24
CA GLY A 45 -4.41 35.03 21.46
C GLY A 45 -3.49 36.17 21.91
N THR A 46 -2.76 36.75 20.95
CA THR A 46 -1.77 37.83 21.21
C THR A 46 -2.40 39.23 21.29
N GLY A 47 -3.72 39.34 21.37
CA GLY A 47 -4.44 40.62 21.33
C GLY A 47 -4.54 41.23 19.93
N PHE A 48 -4.88 42.52 19.86
CA PHE A 48 -4.95 43.31 18.63
C PHE A 48 -3.55 43.68 18.12
N SER A 49 -3.42 43.95 16.81
CA SER A 49 -2.12 44.28 16.19
C SER A 49 -1.54 45.61 16.66
N ALA A 50 -2.37 46.49 17.23
CA ALA A 50 -1.98 47.79 17.77
C ALA A 50 -2.71 48.11 19.09
N GLN A 51 -2.13 49.01 19.88
CA GLN A 51 -2.76 49.49 21.11
C GLN A 51 -4.03 50.30 20.81
N ILE A 52 -5.13 49.94 21.47
CA ILE A 52 -6.38 50.71 21.40
C ILE A 52 -6.23 51.98 22.23
N LYS A 53 -6.31 53.14 21.56
CA LYS A 53 -6.18 54.46 22.21
C LYS A 53 -7.43 54.75 23.05
N ALA A 54 -7.23 55.46 24.16
CA ALA A 54 -8.34 55.89 25.01
C ALA A 54 -9.39 56.68 24.21
N GLY A 55 -10.67 56.40 24.45
CA GLY A 55 -11.79 57.01 23.72
C GLY A 55 -12.20 56.30 22.42
N THR A 56 -11.50 55.23 22.01
CA THR A 56 -11.90 54.42 20.85
C THR A 56 -13.21 53.68 21.13
N ILE A 57 -14.18 53.79 20.22
CA ILE A 57 -15.45 53.06 20.30
C ILE A 57 -15.28 51.65 19.72
N TYR A 58 -15.81 50.65 20.43
CA TYR A 58 -15.83 49.25 20.00
C TYR A 58 -17.24 48.66 20.13
N ARG A 59 -17.47 47.51 19.48
CA ARG A 59 -18.71 46.73 19.64
C ARG A 59 -18.42 45.40 20.31
N VAL A 60 -19.35 44.96 21.14
CA VAL A 60 -19.38 43.60 21.67
C VAL A 60 -20.40 42.82 20.84
N LEU A 61 -19.94 41.81 20.12
CA LEU A 61 -20.74 40.96 19.27
C LEU A 61 -20.99 39.64 19.99
N ASN A 62 -22.27 39.23 20.10
CA ASN A 62 -22.67 37.95 20.68
C ASN A 62 -22.53 36.81 19.65
N ILE A 63 -21.35 36.74 19.04
CA ILE A 63 -20.94 35.73 18.08
C ILE A 63 -19.56 35.28 18.56
N SER A 64 -19.32 33.97 18.57
CA SER A 64 -17.98 33.44 18.85
C SER A 64 -17.05 33.77 17.67
N THR A 65 -15.95 34.49 17.93
CA THR A 65 -14.80 34.64 17.00
C THR A 65 -13.67 33.68 17.31
N VAL A 66 -13.91 32.70 18.18
CA VAL A 66 -13.28 31.41 17.95
C VAL A 66 -13.79 31.02 16.58
N GLU A 67 -12.97 31.25 15.53
CA GLU A 67 -13.13 30.55 14.27
C GLU A 67 -13.49 29.12 14.68
N ILE A 68 -14.63 28.59 14.21
CA ILE A 68 -14.82 27.12 14.21
C ILE A 68 -13.46 26.59 13.88
N ASP A 69 -12.86 25.75 14.73
CA ASP A 69 -11.42 25.48 14.83
C ASP A 69 -10.81 24.91 13.53
N VAL A 70 -10.94 25.67 12.45
CA VAL A 70 -10.75 25.35 11.04
C VAL A 70 -9.26 25.36 10.81
N ALA A 71 -8.52 26.25 11.48
CA ALA A 71 -7.07 26.18 11.53
C ALA A 71 -6.57 24.84 12.10
N ASN A 72 -7.08 24.37 13.26
CA ASN A 72 -6.64 23.07 13.78
C ASN A 72 -7.22 21.89 12.99
N MET A 73 -8.44 22.00 12.44
CA MET A 73 -9.01 20.98 11.56
C MET A 73 -8.19 20.86 10.26
N ASP A 74 -7.83 21.96 9.62
CA ASP A 74 -6.97 22.00 8.43
C ASP A 74 -5.59 21.42 8.75
N ALA A 75 -5.03 21.73 9.92
CA ALA A 75 -3.78 21.12 10.38
C ALA A 75 -3.88 19.60 10.58
N LYS A 76 -5.02 19.09 11.11
CA LYS A 76 -5.26 17.66 11.32
C LYS A 76 -5.64 16.91 10.03
N ILE A 77 -6.33 17.55 9.11
CA ILE A 77 -6.65 17.00 7.79
C ILE A 77 -5.37 16.93 6.95
N GLY A 78 -4.59 18.02 6.93
CA GLY A 78 -3.34 18.17 6.20
C GLY A 78 -3.53 18.44 4.71
N THR A 79 -2.43 18.39 3.96
CA THR A 79 -2.47 18.52 2.49
C THR A 79 -2.54 17.14 1.83
N LYS A 80 -3.26 17.03 0.70
CA LYS A 80 -3.33 15.80 -0.10
C LYS A 80 -1.97 15.33 -0.66
N THR A 81 -0.96 16.19 -0.62
CA THR A 81 0.39 15.95 -1.15
C THR A 81 1.39 15.49 -0.10
N ASP A 82 1.06 15.57 1.20
CA ASP A 82 1.96 15.16 2.28
C ASP A 82 1.79 13.67 2.61
N ALA A 83 2.36 12.82 1.77
CA ALA A 83 2.35 11.36 1.96
C ALA A 83 3.32 10.88 3.08
N ALA A 84 4.19 11.76 3.58
CA ALA A 84 5.27 11.39 4.52
C ALA A 84 4.96 11.69 5.99
N GLY A 85 4.05 12.64 6.28
CA GLY A 85 3.67 13.04 7.63
C GLY A 85 3.16 11.92 8.54
N THR A 86 3.18 12.15 9.86
CA THR A 86 2.63 11.20 10.87
C THR A 86 1.39 11.74 11.59
N THR A 87 1.08 13.02 11.43
CA THR A 87 0.12 13.77 12.25
C THR A 87 -1.17 14.12 11.51
N THR A 88 -1.24 13.87 10.20
CA THR A 88 -2.38 14.26 9.35
C THR A 88 -3.16 13.06 8.84
N LEU A 89 -4.46 13.25 8.59
CA LEU A 89 -5.35 12.23 8.04
C LEU A 89 -4.88 11.76 6.66
N PHE A 90 -4.47 12.68 5.77
CA PHE A 90 -4.00 12.30 4.43
C PHE A 90 -2.74 11.44 4.45
N ALA A 91 -1.82 11.69 5.39
CA ALA A 91 -0.63 10.86 5.52
C ALA A 91 -0.95 9.45 6.08
N TRP A 92 -1.91 9.35 7.00
CA TRP A 92 -2.43 8.06 7.47
C TRP A 92 -3.12 7.26 6.37
N LEU A 93 -3.95 7.92 5.54
CA LEU A 93 -4.60 7.27 4.40
C LEU A 93 -3.60 6.80 3.36
N ALA A 94 -2.57 7.61 3.04
CA ALA A 94 -1.51 7.21 2.13
C ALA A 94 -0.79 5.94 2.62
N ARG A 95 -0.50 5.87 3.93
CA ARG A 95 0.10 4.67 4.54
C ARG A 95 -0.84 3.47 4.49
N LEU A 96 -2.12 3.65 4.84
CA LEU A 96 -3.11 2.56 4.81
C LEU A 96 -3.22 1.94 3.41
N PHE A 97 -3.28 2.77 2.36
CA PHE A 97 -3.32 2.29 0.98
C PHE A 97 -1.99 1.67 0.53
N ALA A 98 -0.85 2.04 1.15
CA ALA A 98 0.43 1.36 0.93
C ALA A 98 0.49 -0.04 1.57
N VAL A 99 -0.18 -0.27 2.72
CA VAL A 99 -0.21 -1.60 3.37
C VAL A 99 -1.21 -2.57 2.74
N GLY A 100 -2.02 -2.13 1.78
CA GLY A 100 -3.05 -2.95 1.11
C GLY A 100 -2.49 -4.10 0.25
N GLY A 101 -1.17 -4.16 0.03
CA GLY A 101 -0.53 -5.24 -0.69
C GLY A 101 0.20 -6.19 0.26
N GLN A 102 -0.50 -7.15 0.87
CA GLN A 102 0.10 -8.44 1.23
C GLN A 102 -0.47 -9.51 0.28
N GLY A 103 -0.18 -9.32 -1.00
CA GLY A 103 -0.53 -10.25 -2.07
C GLY A 103 0.52 -11.34 -2.23
N LEU A 104 0.09 -12.53 -2.64
CA LEU A 104 0.99 -13.58 -3.12
C LEU A 104 1.49 -13.31 -4.55
N VAL A 105 0.87 -12.34 -5.24
CA VAL A 105 1.15 -11.94 -6.62
C VAL A 105 1.01 -10.42 -6.72
N TYR A 106 1.96 -9.77 -7.39
CA TYR A 106 1.89 -8.36 -7.78
C TYR A 106 2.09 -8.25 -9.27
N TYR A 107 1.42 -7.29 -9.89
CA TYR A 107 1.54 -7.00 -11.30
C TYR A 107 2.32 -5.70 -11.50
N GLY A 108 3.16 -5.66 -12.53
CA GLY A 108 3.92 -4.48 -12.89
C GLY A 108 4.23 -4.43 -14.38
N LYS A 109 4.57 -3.24 -14.86
CA LYS A 109 5.28 -3.05 -16.13
C LYS A 109 6.69 -2.57 -15.81
N VAL A 110 7.67 -3.10 -16.52
CA VAL A 110 9.06 -2.62 -16.42
C VAL A 110 9.08 -1.17 -16.89
N THR A 111 9.46 -0.25 -16.00
CA THR A 111 9.56 1.18 -16.29
C THR A 111 10.98 1.58 -16.67
N THR A 112 11.98 0.83 -16.22
CA THR A 112 13.38 1.06 -16.56
C THR A 112 14.11 -0.27 -16.57
N TYR A 113 14.85 -0.52 -17.63
CA TYR A 113 15.88 -1.55 -17.67
C TYR A 113 17.21 -0.88 -17.29
N THR A 114 17.88 -1.39 -16.25
CA THR A 114 19.15 -0.85 -15.77
C THR A 114 20.32 -1.65 -16.33
N ASP A 115 20.28 -2.97 -16.14
CA ASP A 115 21.24 -3.94 -16.67
C ASP A 115 20.63 -5.35 -16.70
N THR A 116 21.39 -6.37 -17.08
CA THR A 116 20.87 -7.75 -17.28
C THR A 116 20.26 -8.38 -16.03
N THR A 117 20.57 -7.84 -14.85
CA THR A 117 20.10 -8.32 -13.54
C THR A 117 19.22 -7.32 -12.79
N HIS A 118 18.99 -6.12 -13.34
CA HIS A 118 18.25 -5.05 -12.65
C HIS A 118 17.18 -4.41 -13.54
N PHE A 119 15.97 -4.33 -13.01
CA PHE A 119 14.87 -3.59 -13.62
C PHE A 119 14.07 -2.83 -12.56
N LYS A 120 13.35 -1.79 -12.99
CA LYS A 120 12.48 -1.00 -12.13
C LYS A 120 11.02 -1.17 -12.50
N VAL A 121 10.17 -1.14 -11.48
CA VAL A 121 8.71 -1.06 -11.62
C VAL A 121 8.22 0.04 -10.70
N SER A 122 8.07 1.25 -11.25
CA SER A 122 7.69 2.43 -10.46
C SER A 122 6.32 2.29 -9.77
N GLY A 123 5.45 1.41 -10.27
CA GLY A 123 4.16 1.10 -9.61
C GLY A 123 4.28 0.22 -8.36
N LEU A 124 5.48 -0.33 -8.08
CA LEU A 124 5.75 -1.21 -6.95
C LEU A 124 6.74 -0.60 -5.96
N THR A 125 6.76 0.73 -5.79
CA THR A 125 7.55 1.43 -4.76
C THR A 125 6.88 1.40 -3.39
N GLY A 126 7.65 1.58 -2.30
CA GLY A 126 7.09 1.87 -0.97
C GLY A 126 6.83 0.66 -0.06
N PHE A 127 7.08 -0.57 -0.52
CA PHE A 127 6.89 -1.79 0.28
C PHE A 127 7.98 -2.06 1.34
N GLY A 128 9.12 -1.37 1.28
CA GLY A 128 10.30 -1.59 2.12
C GLY A 128 11.27 -2.62 1.54
N ASP A 129 12.58 -2.41 1.71
CA ASP A 129 13.65 -3.12 0.97
C ASP A 129 13.69 -4.64 1.19
N SER A 130 13.09 -5.13 2.27
CA SER A 130 13.02 -6.57 2.58
C SER A 130 11.73 -7.25 2.15
N PHE A 131 10.78 -6.52 1.56
CA PHE A 131 9.43 -7.01 1.34
C PHE A 131 9.37 -8.15 0.33
N PHE A 132 10.06 -8.01 -0.80
CA PHE A 132 10.07 -9.01 -1.88
C PHE A 132 11.13 -10.12 -1.70
N LYS A 133 11.57 -10.35 -0.46
CA LYS A 133 12.37 -11.56 -0.14
C LYS A 133 11.53 -12.80 -0.37
N ASN A 134 12.10 -13.82 -1.01
CA ASN A 134 11.39 -15.05 -1.43
C ASN A 134 10.27 -14.77 -2.45
N TYR A 135 10.50 -13.87 -3.39
CA TYR A 135 9.67 -13.71 -4.57
C TYR A 135 10.48 -14.01 -5.82
N ARG A 136 9.77 -14.29 -6.92
CA ARG A 136 10.33 -14.49 -8.26
C ARG A 136 9.63 -13.53 -9.22
N VAL A 137 10.35 -13.04 -10.21
CA VAL A 137 9.79 -12.27 -11.33
C VAL A 137 9.45 -13.23 -12.47
N TYR A 138 8.24 -13.13 -13.00
CA TYR A 138 7.76 -13.88 -14.16
C TYR A 138 7.35 -12.93 -15.28
N VAL A 139 7.80 -13.18 -16.51
CA VAL A 139 7.47 -12.35 -17.67
C VAL A 139 6.21 -12.88 -18.34
N VAL A 140 5.12 -12.11 -18.26
CA VAL A 140 3.82 -12.46 -18.85
C VAL A 140 3.79 -12.17 -20.33
N ARG A 141 4.26 -10.98 -20.71
CA ARG A 141 4.33 -10.51 -22.10
C ARG A 141 5.56 -9.66 -22.32
N ASP A 142 6.27 -9.97 -23.40
CA ASP A 142 7.32 -9.11 -23.91
C ASP A 142 6.74 -7.82 -24.49
N ALA A 143 7.51 -6.73 -24.46
CA ALA A 143 7.10 -5.44 -25.01
C ALA A 143 6.84 -5.51 -26.52
N ALA A 144 7.52 -6.44 -27.22
CA ALA A 144 7.32 -6.70 -28.65
C ALA A 144 6.02 -7.47 -28.96
N GLY A 145 5.41 -8.13 -27.97
CA GLY A 145 4.12 -8.81 -28.07
C GLY A 145 4.11 -10.05 -28.97
N LEU A 146 5.26 -10.58 -29.36
CA LEU A 146 5.37 -11.72 -30.28
C LEU A 146 5.59 -13.06 -29.55
N GLY A 147 5.62 -13.05 -28.22
CA GLY A 147 5.88 -14.26 -27.45
C GLY A 147 7.32 -14.74 -27.55
N ALA A 148 8.26 -13.83 -27.81
CA ALA A 148 9.68 -14.13 -27.79
C ALA A 148 10.21 -14.16 -26.34
N ALA A 149 11.39 -14.74 -26.15
CA ALA A 149 12.10 -14.60 -24.88
C ALA A 149 12.27 -13.11 -24.52
N PRO A 150 12.10 -12.71 -23.25
CA PRO A 150 12.02 -13.58 -22.07
C PRO A 150 10.60 -14.03 -21.67
N GLN A 151 9.58 -13.90 -22.53
CA GLN A 151 8.21 -14.28 -22.19
C GLN A 151 8.10 -15.74 -21.71
N GLY A 152 7.44 -15.94 -20.57
CA GLY A 152 7.24 -17.25 -19.95
C GLY A 152 8.38 -17.70 -19.02
N GLU A 153 9.47 -16.92 -18.92
CA GLU A 153 10.55 -17.22 -18.00
C GLU A 153 10.30 -16.67 -16.60
N MET A 154 10.97 -17.29 -15.61
CA MET A 154 10.85 -16.95 -14.21
C MET A 154 12.20 -16.95 -13.49
N GLN A 155 12.59 -15.80 -12.91
CA GLN A 155 13.86 -15.63 -12.22
C GLN A 155 13.66 -15.26 -10.74
N PRO A 156 14.46 -15.79 -9.81
CA PRO A 156 14.45 -15.38 -8.41
C PRO A 156 14.84 -13.92 -8.22
N ILE A 157 14.17 -13.25 -7.28
CA ILE A 157 14.51 -11.90 -6.82
C ILE A 157 15.43 -12.03 -5.62
N SER A 158 16.61 -11.41 -5.70
CA SER A 158 17.64 -11.43 -4.65
C SER A 158 17.67 -10.16 -3.81
N ALA A 159 17.25 -9.02 -4.37
CA ALA A 159 17.15 -7.75 -3.68
C ALA A 159 16.05 -6.86 -4.27
N TYR A 160 15.58 -5.90 -3.47
CA TYR A 160 14.60 -4.89 -3.87
C TYR A 160 14.90 -3.57 -3.14
N ALA A 161 14.83 -2.45 -3.85
CA ALA A 161 14.96 -1.10 -3.29
C ALA A 161 13.62 -0.37 -3.32
N SER A 162 13.12 -0.01 -2.15
CA SER A 162 11.79 0.58 -2.00
C SER A 162 11.67 2.03 -2.44
N SER A 163 12.79 2.72 -2.60
CA SER A 163 12.85 4.12 -3.02
C SER A 163 12.28 4.37 -4.41
N ASP A 164 12.53 3.43 -5.32
CA ASP A 164 12.28 3.58 -6.76
C ASP A 164 11.81 2.30 -7.44
N GLY A 165 11.63 1.22 -6.66
CA GLY A 165 11.07 -0.02 -7.14
C GLY A 165 12.05 -0.82 -7.98
N ASP A 166 13.34 -0.74 -7.66
CA ASP A 166 14.42 -1.49 -8.31
C ASP A 166 14.44 -2.93 -7.78
N PHE A 167 14.50 -3.90 -8.69
CA PHE A 167 14.55 -5.33 -8.40
C PHE A 167 15.82 -5.92 -8.97
N THR A 168 16.56 -6.65 -8.14
CA THR A 168 17.70 -7.47 -8.56
C THR A 168 17.27 -8.93 -8.75
N HIS A 169 17.56 -9.51 -9.91
CA HIS A 169 17.26 -10.90 -10.26
C HIS A 169 18.45 -11.60 -10.94
N THR A 170 18.34 -12.91 -11.17
CA THR A 170 19.29 -13.64 -12.03
C THR A 170 18.98 -13.43 -13.51
N ASP A 171 19.99 -13.53 -14.37
CA ASP A 171 19.83 -13.27 -15.81
C ASP A 171 18.70 -14.11 -16.45
N PHE A 172 17.88 -13.46 -17.27
CA PHE A 172 16.98 -14.11 -18.22
C PHE A 172 17.74 -14.57 -19.47
N THR A 173 17.15 -15.44 -20.30
CA THR A 173 17.80 -15.83 -21.56
C THR A 173 17.95 -14.65 -22.53
N VAL A 174 17.01 -13.70 -22.48
CA VAL A 174 17.06 -12.40 -23.14
C VAL A 174 16.75 -11.33 -22.10
N ALA A 175 17.50 -10.22 -22.14
CA ALA A 175 17.29 -9.11 -21.22
C ALA A 175 15.85 -8.58 -21.27
N LEU A 176 15.34 -8.14 -20.12
CA LEU A 176 14.06 -7.42 -20.03
C LEU A 176 14.15 -6.10 -20.79
N ASP A 177 13.02 -5.62 -21.29
CA ASP A 177 12.88 -4.29 -21.91
C ASP A 177 11.79 -3.46 -21.22
N VAL A 178 11.84 -2.15 -21.43
CA VAL A 178 10.81 -1.24 -20.94
C VAL A 178 9.46 -1.62 -21.57
N ASN A 179 8.42 -1.64 -20.74
CA ASN A 179 7.06 -2.10 -21.02
C ASN A 179 6.81 -3.60 -21.01
N ASP A 180 7.81 -4.44 -20.71
CA ASP A 180 7.56 -5.85 -20.40
C ASP A 180 6.55 -5.96 -19.25
N GLU A 181 5.55 -6.83 -19.42
CA GLU A 181 4.53 -7.10 -18.40
C GLU A 181 5.01 -8.23 -17.51
N ILE A 182 5.11 -7.96 -16.20
CA ILE A 182 5.67 -8.90 -15.24
C ILE A 182 4.71 -9.18 -14.07
N LEU A 183 4.89 -10.35 -13.47
CA LEU A 183 4.32 -10.71 -12.18
C LEU A 183 5.44 -10.93 -11.17
N ILE A 184 5.31 -10.37 -9.98
CA ILE A 184 6.14 -10.68 -8.82
C ILE A 184 5.37 -11.71 -7.99
N LEU A 185 5.84 -12.96 -8.01
CA LEU A 185 5.17 -14.12 -7.43
C LEU A 185 5.88 -14.54 -6.16
N HIS A 186 5.15 -14.78 -5.08
CA HIS A 186 5.73 -15.37 -3.88
C HIS A 186 6.26 -16.78 -4.20
N GLN A 187 7.39 -17.16 -3.60
CA GLN A 187 8.10 -18.43 -3.85
C GLN A 187 7.16 -19.64 -3.83
N ARG A 188 6.24 -19.74 -2.86
CA ARG A 188 5.26 -20.83 -2.77
C ARG A 188 4.33 -20.97 -3.98
N ILE A 189 3.97 -19.88 -4.66
CA ILE A 189 3.19 -19.95 -5.90
C ILE A 189 4.09 -20.37 -7.05
N ALA A 190 5.30 -19.82 -7.11
CA ALA A 190 6.25 -20.16 -8.15
C ALA A 190 6.66 -21.65 -8.11
N GLU A 191 6.83 -22.23 -6.92
CA GLU A 191 7.14 -23.65 -6.72
C GLU A 191 6.08 -24.59 -7.29
N ILE A 192 4.83 -24.15 -7.43
CA ILE A 192 3.78 -24.96 -8.08
C ILE A 192 4.12 -25.16 -9.57
N ALA A 193 4.66 -24.15 -10.24
CA ALA A 193 5.08 -24.27 -11.63
C ALA A 193 6.24 -25.26 -11.78
N ASP A 194 7.22 -25.20 -10.87
CA ASP A 194 8.35 -26.12 -10.83
C ASP A 194 7.87 -27.56 -10.59
N LEU A 195 6.97 -27.77 -9.60
CA LEU A 195 6.38 -29.08 -9.32
C LEU A 195 5.60 -29.65 -10.52
N LEU A 196 4.86 -28.80 -11.25
CA LEU A 196 4.16 -29.23 -12.47
C LEU A 196 5.13 -29.64 -13.57
N ALA A 197 6.26 -28.93 -13.72
CA ALA A 197 7.30 -29.28 -14.68
C ALA A 197 7.93 -30.64 -14.33
N ASP A 198 8.23 -30.86 -13.05
CA ASP A 198 8.76 -32.13 -12.55
C ASP A 198 7.79 -33.29 -12.80
N ILE A 199 6.48 -33.11 -12.54
CA ILE A 199 5.47 -34.12 -12.82
C ILE A 199 5.34 -34.42 -14.32
N LYS A 200 5.39 -33.39 -15.18
CA LYS A 200 5.36 -33.58 -16.64
C LYS A 200 6.61 -34.31 -17.17
N GLY A 201 7.76 -34.02 -16.58
CA GLY A 201 9.03 -34.69 -16.90
C GLY A 201 9.17 -36.08 -16.27
N ALA A 202 8.33 -36.44 -15.31
CA ALA A 202 8.40 -37.72 -14.60
C ALA A 202 8.00 -38.88 -15.53
N THR A 203 9.01 -39.54 -16.10
CA THR A 203 8.86 -40.84 -16.75
C THR A 203 8.59 -41.91 -15.69
N GLY A 204 7.35 -42.41 -15.56
CA GLY A 204 7.04 -43.57 -14.72
C GLY A 204 5.91 -43.41 -13.71
N ILE A 205 5.37 -42.20 -13.49
CA ILE A 205 4.24 -42.02 -12.57
C ILE A 205 2.89 -42.40 -13.21
N PHE A 206 2.76 -42.24 -14.54
CA PHE A 206 1.57 -42.59 -15.34
C PHE A 206 1.90 -43.21 -16.70
N HIS A 207 2.93 -44.04 -16.83
CA HIS A 207 3.03 -44.87 -18.03
C HIS A 207 1.93 -45.92 -17.98
N GLU A 208 0.73 -45.55 -18.45
CA GLU A 208 -0.14 -46.53 -19.08
C GLU A 208 0.64 -47.00 -20.32
N GLN A 209 1.30 -48.15 -20.20
CA GLN A 209 1.91 -48.81 -21.34
C GLN A 209 0.84 -48.88 -22.43
N ALA A 210 1.19 -48.49 -23.67
CA ALA A 210 0.27 -48.63 -24.80
C ALA A 210 -0.30 -50.04 -24.76
N ASP A 211 -1.63 -50.17 -24.82
CA ASP A 211 -2.33 -51.42 -24.57
C ASP A 211 -1.80 -52.50 -25.54
N THR A 212 -0.90 -53.33 -25.04
CA THR A 212 -0.31 -54.42 -25.80
C THR A 212 -1.14 -55.65 -25.54
N ALA A 213 -1.81 -56.13 -26.59
CA ALA A 213 -2.58 -57.37 -26.52
C ALA A 213 -1.73 -58.51 -25.95
N VAL A 214 -2.14 -59.03 -24.80
CA VAL A 214 -1.51 -60.21 -24.18
C VAL A 214 -1.95 -61.45 -24.96
N ASN A 215 -1.06 -61.97 -25.82
CA ASN A 215 -1.31 -63.20 -26.59
C ASN A 215 -0.91 -64.44 -25.78
N ILE A 216 -1.88 -65.08 -25.12
CA ILE A 216 -1.67 -66.35 -24.41
C ILE A 216 -1.79 -67.49 -25.43
N THR A 217 -0.66 -67.90 -26.00
CA THR A 217 -0.61 -68.93 -27.04
C THR A 217 -0.48 -70.32 -26.38
N ALA A 218 -1.62 -70.88 -25.99
CA ALA A 218 -1.84 -72.24 -25.48
C ALA A 218 -1.40 -72.55 -24.02
N ILE A 219 -2.37 -73.04 -23.23
CA ILE A 219 -2.18 -73.57 -21.87
C ILE A 219 -1.60 -74.99 -21.99
N ALA A 220 -0.28 -75.12 -21.98
CA ALA A 220 0.37 -76.43 -21.95
C ALA A 220 0.50 -76.92 -20.50
N ALA A 221 -0.56 -77.51 -19.93
CA ALA A 221 -0.63 -78.39 -18.73
C ALA A 221 0.17 -78.06 -17.44
N SER A 222 0.96 -77.00 -17.39
CA SER A 222 1.66 -76.45 -16.24
C SER A 222 1.34 -74.96 -16.17
N GLU A 223 1.04 -74.47 -14.98
CA GLU A 223 0.66 -73.09 -14.72
C GLU A 223 1.67 -72.12 -15.36
N THR A 224 1.21 -71.29 -16.28
CA THR A 224 2.02 -70.20 -16.83
C THR A 224 1.80 -68.99 -15.96
N ASP A 225 2.85 -68.54 -15.27
CA ASP A 225 2.82 -67.30 -14.51
C ASP A 225 2.76 -66.10 -15.48
N VAL A 226 1.56 -65.58 -15.72
CA VAL A 226 1.30 -64.44 -16.62
C VAL A 226 1.77 -63.12 -15.99
N LEU A 227 1.98 -63.11 -14.67
CA LEU A 227 2.46 -61.96 -13.92
C LEU A 227 3.80 -62.34 -13.29
N ASN A 228 4.90 -62.18 -14.02
CA ASN A 228 6.23 -62.39 -13.42
C ASN A 228 6.49 -61.32 -12.33
N LEU A 229 6.11 -61.63 -11.09
CA LEU A 229 6.23 -60.80 -9.90
C LEU A 229 7.65 -60.85 -9.29
N ALA A 230 8.60 -61.57 -9.91
CA ALA A 230 9.96 -61.71 -9.38
C ALA A 230 10.82 -60.46 -9.56
N VAL A 231 10.38 -59.48 -10.36
CA VAL A 231 11.09 -58.20 -10.55
C VAL A 231 10.55 -57.18 -9.56
N ALA A 232 11.27 -57.02 -8.44
CA ALA A 232 10.89 -56.26 -7.25
C ALA A 232 10.47 -54.79 -7.46
N ASN A 233 10.70 -54.23 -8.66
CA ASN A 233 10.49 -52.81 -8.95
C ASN A 233 9.34 -52.55 -9.95
N THR A 234 8.50 -53.54 -10.24
CA THR A 234 7.39 -53.39 -11.20
C THR A 234 6.04 -53.43 -10.46
N ARG A 235 5.30 -52.31 -10.48
CA ARG A 235 3.96 -52.23 -9.90
C ARG A 235 2.91 -52.43 -11.00
N TYR A 236 2.25 -53.58 -11.01
CA TYR A 236 1.15 -53.87 -11.93
C TYR A 236 -0.19 -53.38 -11.35
N ILE A 237 -0.98 -52.63 -12.12
CA ILE A 237 -2.36 -52.26 -11.76
C ILE A 237 -3.31 -53.10 -12.62
N VAL A 238 -3.97 -54.09 -12.02
CA VAL A 238 -5.03 -54.86 -12.69
C VAL A 238 -6.36 -54.15 -12.42
N ARG A 239 -7.04 -53.71 -13.48
CA ARG A 239 -8.40 -53.14 -13.40
C ARG A 239 -9.39 -54.22 -13.85
N SER A 240 -10.45 -54.46 -13.07
CA SER A 240 -11.55 -55.40 -13.36
C SER A 240 -12.67 -54.75 -14.16
#